data_AF-A0AAN9YJ02-F1
#
_entry.id   AF-A0AAN9YJ02-F1
#
_cell.length_a   1.000
_cell.length_b   1.000
_cell.length_c   1.000
_cell.angle_alpha   90.00
_cell.angle_beta   90.00
_cell.angle_gamma   90.00
#
_symmetry.space_group_name_H-M   'P 1'
#
loop_
_entity.id
_entity.type
_entity.pdbx_description
1 polymer ?
#
loop_
_entity_poly.entity_id
_entity_poly.type
_entity_poly.pdbx_seq_one_letter_code
_entity_poly.pdbx_strand_id
1 'polypeptide(L)'
;MPRWGRRLFEGDLDMMIAISMIEDICDHDEANWMIADLIKCAPPEIREFYTQEHGLTPPKSDKRVQLRRKLDAGLGSDWFQEYYVRENCGCSIHATESKYKVVMVCALMMRVGAKIKPDNLRHLYELVPQIRCGDTFVPSGDYAFRGPGKAQFLAALASYRPGIPHDFHEPSCHACGQTNKDGKDLKKCGGCQNERAAAYFCDRDCQKSHWKVHKRGNCGPSDILRIGIFRVREKNRGPEYSIISEAQV
;
A
#
# COMPACT_ATOMS: atom_id res chain seq x y z
N MET A 1 7.01 1.45 12.25
CA MET A 1 6.02 0.91 11.29
C MET A 1 6.63 -0.30 10.59
N PRO A 2 6.28 -1.52 11.03
CA PRO A 2 6.39 -2.75 10.24
C PRO A 2 6.14 -2.55 8.74
N ARG A 3 6.83 -3.36 7.94
CA ARG A 3 6.69 -3.42 6.48
C ARG A 3 7.04 -4.82 6.04
N TRP A 4 6.51 -5.23 4.90
CA TRP A 4 6.94 -6.46 4.24
C TRP A 4 7.33 -6.24 2.78
N GLY A 5 7.09 -5.04 2.24
CA GLY A 5 7.51 -4.67 0.89
C GLY A 5 7.61 -3.16 0.67
N ARG A 6 7.53 -2.74 -0.59
CA ARG A 6 7.77 -1.36 -1.06
C ARG A 6 6.77 -0.86 -2.10
N ARG A 7 5.89 -1.76 -2.56
CA ARG A 7 4.79 -1.45 -3.45
C ARG A 7 3.58 -0.96 -2.64
N LEU A 8 2.52 -0.60 -3.34
CA LEU A 8 1.30 -0.12 -2.70
C LEU A 8 0.68 -1.24 -1.84
N PHE A 9 0.19 -0.89 -0.64
CA PHE A 9 -0.37 -1.82 0.34
C PHE A 9 0.64 -2.79 0.98
N GLU A 10 1.94 -2.46 0.97
CA GLU A 10 2.99 -3.30 1.59
C GLU A 10 3.67 -2.67 2.82
N GLY A 11 3.16 -1.51 3.26
CA GLY A 11 3.57 -0.85 4.49
C GLY A 11 2.38 -0.59 5.43
N ASP A 12 2.65 -0.55 6.74
CA ASP A 12 1.58 -0.33 7.73
C ASP A 12 0.77 0.93 7.51
N LEU A 13 1.41 2.04 7.14
CA LEU A 13 0.71 3.31 6.94
C LEU A 13 -0.24 3.22 5.75
N ASP A 14 0.13 2.48 4.70
CA ASP A 14 -0.77 2.19 3.57
C ASP A 14 -2.00 1.42 4.04
N MET A 15 -1.78 0.38 4.85
CA MET A 15 -2.85 -0.44 5.39
C MET A 15 -3.74 0.33 6.35
N MET A 16 -3.18 1.12 7.26
CA MET A 16 -3.95 1.94 8.19
C MET A 16 -4.86 2.92 7.44
N ILE A 17 -4.33 3.60 6.43
CA ILE A 17 -5.12 4.51 5.59
C ILE A 17 -6.20 3.73 4.83
N ALA A 18 -5.84 2.64 4.17
CA ALA A 18 -6.77 1.86 3.35
C ALA A 18 -7.88 1.22 4.18
N ILE A 19 -7.57 0.67 5.36
CA ILE A 19 -8.55 0.04 6.24
C ILE A 19 -9.52 1.08 6.80
N SER A 20 -9.01 2.20 7.34
CA SER A 20 -9.86 3.30 7.80
C SER A 20 -10.82 3.77 6.69
N MET A 21 -10.30 3.95 5.48
CA MET A 21 -11.09 4.29 4.30
C MET A 21 -12.19 3.27 3.99
N ILE A 22 -11.88 1.98 4.07
CA ILE A 22 -12.84 0.91 3.82
C ILE A 22 -13.94 0.90 4.89
N GLU A 23 -13.55 1.00 6.16
CA GLU A 23 -14.47 1.02 7.30
C GLU A 23 -15.43 2.23 7.26
N ASP A 24 -14.99 3.37 6.70
CA ASP A 24 -15.82 4.57 6.55
C ASP A 24 -16.95 4.40 5.53
N ILE A 25 -16.79 3.54 4.51
CA ILE A 25 -17.73 3.47 3.36
C ILE A 25 -18.45 2.13 3.17
N CYS A 26 -17.90 1.05 3.73
CA CYS A 26 -18.42 -0.29 3.53
C CYS A 26 -19.25 -0.73 4.73
N ASP A 27 -20.27 -1.56 4.48
CA ASP A 27 -20.88 -2.32 5.57
C ASP A 27 -19.91 -3.37 6.12
N HIS A 28 -20.21 -3.94 7.28
CA HIS A 28 -19.27 -4.85 7.98
C HIS A 28 -18.83 -6.05 7.13
N ASP A 29 -19.73 -6.64 6.33
CA ASP A 29 -19.41 -7.81 5.50
C ASP A 29 -18.55 -7.43 4.29
N GLU A 30 -18.83 -6.27 3.69
CA GLU A 30 -18.03 -5.69 2.62
C GLU A 30 -16.64 -5.26 3.09
N ALA A 31 -16.54 -4.60 4.24
CA ALA A 31 -15.29 -4.19 4.85
C ALA A 31 -14.43 -5.41 5.18
N ASN A 32 -15.02 -6.43 5.83
CA ASN A 32 -14.34 -7.68 6.12
C ASN A 32 -13.74 -8.33 4.86
N TRP A 33 -14.50 -8.41 3.77
CA TRP A 33 -13.99 -8.95 2.50
C TRP A 33 -12.84 -8.10 1.92
N MET A 34 -12.98 -6.78 1.86
CA MET A 34 -11.96 -5.91 1.28
C MET A 34 -10.65 -5.95 2.06
N ILE A 35 -10.72 -5.91 3.40
CA ILE A 35 -9.53 -5.97 4.26
C ILE A 35 -8.86 -7.34 4.10
N ALA A 36 -9.62 -8.44 4.12
CA ALA A 36 -9.09 -9.78 3.89
C ALA A 36 -8.42 -9.90 2.50
N ASP A 37 -9.02 -9.33 1.46
CA ASP A 37 -8.43 -9.31 0.11
C ASP A 37 -7.17 -8.44 0.02
N LEU A 38 -7.08 -7.33 0.77
CA LEU A 38 -5.87 -6.50 0.87
C LEU A 38 -4.71 -7.25 1.50
N ILE A 39 -4.94 -7.98 2.60
CA ILE A 39 -3.86 -8.65 3.33
C ILE A 39 -3.54 -10.04 2.77
N LYS A 40 -4.29 -10.57 1.80
CA LYS A 40 -4.15 -11.98 1.35
C LYS A 40 -2.73 -12.38 0.95
N CYS A 41 -1.95 -11.45 0.40
CA CYS A 41 -0.57 -11.63 -0.05
C CYS A 41 0.49 -11.17 0.97
N ALA A 42 0.08 -10.65 2.12
CA ALA A 42 0.99 -10.29 3.19
C ALA A 42 1.60 -11.55 3.85
N PRO A 43 2.76 -11.42 4.54
CA PRO A 43 3.34 -12.49 5.33
C PRO A 43 2.34 -13.09 6.33
N PRO A 44 2.43 -14.40 6.64
CA PRO A 44 1.53 -15.05 7.60
C PRO A 44 1.38 -14.29 8.91
N GLU A 45 2.47 -13.78 9.46
CA GLU A 45 2.52 -13.06 10.74
C GLU A 45 1.77 -11.71 10.67
N ILE A 46 1.84 -11.05 9.51
CA ILE A 46 1.13 -9.79 9.26
C ILE A 46 -0.36 -10.06 9.04
N ARG A 47 -0.70 -11.13 8.31
CA ARG A 47 -2.09 -11.53 8.11
C ARG A 47 -2.77 -11.85 9.42
N GLU A 48 -2.10 -12.62 10.28
CA GLU A 48 -2.60 -12.96 11.61
C GLU A 48 -2.84 -11.69 12.44
N PHE A 49 -1.88 -10.77 12.48
CA PHE A 49 -2.02 -9.49 13.17
C PHE A 49 -3.27 -8.72 12.72
N TYR A 50 -3.43 -8.44 11.41
CA TYR A 50 -4.59 -7.69 10.92
C TYR A 50 -5.90 -8.46 11.04
N THR A 51 -5.87 -9.79 10.94
CA THR A 51 -7.04 -10.64 11.16
C THR A 51 -7.55 -10.49 12.58
N GLN A 52 -6.65 -10.50 13.57
CA GLN A 52 -7.01 -10.33 14.97
C GLN A 52 -7.42 -8.88 15.28
N GLU A 53 -6.67 -7.88 14.79
CA GLU A 53 -6.90 -6.46 15.05
C GLU A 53 -8.30 -6.01 14.59
N HIS A 54 -8.73 -6.48 13.41
CA HIS A 54 -10.01 -6.09 12.80
C HIS A 54 -11.09 -7.18 12.91
N GLY A 55 -10.85 -8.24 13.70
CA GLY A 55 -11.82 -9.32 13.90
C GLY A 55 -12.27 -9.98 12.60
N LEU A 56 -11.36 -10.14 11.63
CA LEU A 56 -11.70 -10.62 10.30
C LEU A 56 -12.16 -12.08 10.35
N THR A 57 -13.25 -12.36 9.64
CA THR A 57 -13.77 -13.71 9.45
C THR A 57 -13.54 -14.17 8.00
N PRO A 58 -13.40 -15.49 7.75
CA PRO A 58 -13.29 -16.01 6.39
C PRO A 58 -14.40 -15.45 5.50
N PRO A 59 -14.07 -14.77 4.38
CA PRO A 59 -15.08 -14.15 3.54
C PRO A 59 -16.03 -15.21 2.98
N LYS A 60 -17.34 -15.00 3.15
CA LYS A 60 -18.37 -15.96 2.71
C LYS A 60 -18.55 -16.00 1.20
N SER A 61 -18.23 -14.90 0.52
CA SER A 61 -18.40 -14.73 -0.92
C SER A 61 -17.50 -13.61 -1.43
N ASP A 62 -17.20 -13.61 -2.74
CA ASP A 62 -16.53 -12.50 -3.40
C ASP A 62 -17.48 -11.29 -3.52
N LYS A 63 -17.13 -10.17 -2.87
CA LYS A 63 -17.93 -8.94 -2.85
C LYS A 63 -17.60 -7.96 -3.97
N ARG A 64 -16.62 -8.26 -4.83
CA ARG A 64 -16.10 -7.33 -5.83
C ARG A 64 -17.17 -6.74 -6.73
N VAL A 65 -18.07 -7.57 -7.25
CA VAL A 65 -19.14 -7.12 -8.16
C VAL A 65 -20.16 -6.24 -7.45
N GLN A 66 -20.50 -6.56 -6.20
CA GLN A 66 -21.42 -5.78 -5.37
C GLN A 66 -20.84 -4.40 -5.06
N LEU A 67 -19.59 -4.35 -4.58
CA LEU A 67 -18.88 -3.12 -4.28
C LEU A 67 -18.70 -2.24 -5.51
N ARG A 68 -18.31 -2.82 -6.64
CA ARG A 68 -18.23 -2.11 -7.92
C ARG A 68 -19.56 -1.43 -8.26
N ARG A 69 -20.69 -2.13 -8.14
CA ARG A 69 -22.01 -1.55 -8.42
C ARG A 69 -22.34 -0.37 -7.48
N LYS A 70 -22.05 -0.49 -6.18
CA LYS A 70 -22.25 0.62 -5.22
C LYS A 70 -21.41 1.84 -5.60
N LEU A 71 -20.13 1.62 -5.88
CA LEU A 71 -19.19 2.68 -6.29
C LEU A 71 -19.62 3.35 -7.60
N ASP A 72 -20.03 2.56 -8.59
CA ASP A 72 -20.49 3.04 -9.90
C ASP A 72 -21.84 3.77 -9.81
N ALA A 73 -22.67 3.46 -8.81
CA ALA A 73 -23.98 4.09 -8.60
C ALA A 73 -23.91 5.49 -7.97
N GLY A 74 -22.73 5.94 -7.55
CA GLY A 74 -22.54 7.29 -6.98
C GLY A 74 -21.52 7.33 -5.86
N LEU A 75 -21.45 6.26 -5.04
CA LEU A 75 -20.59 6.21 -3.86
C LEU A 75 -19.13 6.51 -4.18
N GLY A 76 -18.59 6.03 -5.31
CA GLY A 76 -17.22 6.30 -5.69
C GLY A 76 -16.96 7.77 -6.04
N SER A 77 -17.95 8.47 -6.59
CA SER A 77 -17.86 9.91 -6.84
C SER A 77 -17.87 10.71 -5.55
N ASP A 78 -18.75 10.34 -4.62
CA ASP A 78 -18.86 10.97 -3.31
C ASP A 78 -17.56 10.77 -2.50
N TRP A 79 -16.99 9.57 -2.58
CA TRP A 79 -15.72 9.24 -1.95
C TRP A 79 -14.56 10.11 -2.47
N PHE A 80 -14.43 10.26 -3.79
CA PHE A 80 -13.44 11.17 -4.35
C PHE A 80 -13.66 12.62 -3.90
N GLN A 81 -14.92 13.08 -3.89
CA GLN A 81 -15.23 14.45 -3.50
C GLN A 81 -14.87 14.74 -2.04
N GLU A 82 -15.15 13.81 -1.12
CA GLU A 82 -14.79 13.93 0.29
C GLU A 82 -13.28 14.11 0.47
N TYR A 83 -12.47 13.27 -0.18
CA TYR A 83 -11.02 13.36 -0.05
C TYR A 83 -10.42 14.53 -0.84
N TYR A 84 -11.06 14.98 -1.92
CA TYR A 84 -10.69 16.20 -2.63
C TYR A 84 -10.83 17.45 -1.74
N VAL A 85 -11.94 17.55 -0.99
CA VAL A 85 -12.14 18.66 -0.03
C VAL A 85 -11.08 18.63 1.07
N ARG A 86 -10.71 17.44 1.55
CA ARG A 86 -9.68 17.25 2.58
C ARG A 86 -8.25 17.43 2.07
N GLU A 87 -8.02 17.29 0.76
CA GLU A 87 -6.70 17.44 0.13
C GLU A 87 -6.06 18.79 0.45
N ASN A 88 -6.87 19.86 0.46
CA ASN A 88 -6.45 21.24 0.68
C ASN A 88 -6.67 21.72 2.13
N CYS A 89 -7.09 20.84 3.04
CA CYS A 89 -7.22 21.17 4.46
C CYS A 89 -5.82 21.42 5.03
N GLY A 90 -5.48 22.70 5.26
CA GLY A 90 -4.13 23.24 5.47
C GLY A 90 -3.35 22.82 6.73
N CYS A 91 -3.53 21.60 7.24
CA CYS A 91 -2.68 21.07 8.30
C CYS A 91 -1.35 20.57 7.70
N SER A 92 -0.28 21.35 7.87
CA SER A 92 1.04 21.13 7.25
C SER A 92 1.71 19.79 7.59
N ILE A 93 1.34 19.17 8.72
CA ILE A 93 1.88 17.88 9.17
C ILE A 93 1.23 16.72 8.38
N HIS A 94 -0.01 16.89 7.91
CA HIS A 94 -0.78 15.86 7.21
C HIS A 94 -0.95 16.14 5.71
N ALA A 95 -0.44 17.26 5.18
CA ALA A 95 -0.68 17.65 3.78
C ALA A 95 -0.24 16.58 2.76
N THR A 96 0.90 15.91 2.98
CA THR A 96 1.32 14.77 2.14
C THR A 96 0.42 13.55 2.31
N GLU A 97 -0.10 13.34 3.52
CA GLU A 97 -1.03 12.25 3.85
C GLU A 97 -2.38 12.47 3.16
N SER A 98 -2.91 13.71 3.15
CA SER A 98 -4.17 14.06 2.49
C SER A 98 -4.13 13.84 0.99
N LYS A 99 -3.05 14.24 0.32
CA LYS A 99 -2.87 13.95 -1.13
C LYS A 99 -2.73 12.46 -1.40
N TYR A 100 -2.02 11.75 -0.54
CA TYR A 100 -1.88 10.30 -0.67
C TYR A 100 -3.20 9.55 -0.46
N LYS A 101 -4.09 10.08 0.40
CA LYS A 101 -5.42 9.51 0.59
C LYS A 101 -6.23 9.49 -0.72
N VAL A 102 -6.12 10.52 -1.57
CA VAL A 102 -6.77 10.54 -2.90
C VAL A 102 -6.21 9.43 -3.81
N VAL A 103 -4.91 9.15 -3.74
CA VAL A 103 -4.27 8.02 -4.44
C VAL A 103 -4.83 6.68 -3.93
N MET A 104 -5.02 6.54 -2.61
CA MET A 104 -5.58 5.31 -2.02
C MET A 104 -7.03 5.06 -2.42
N VAL A 105 -7.88 6.09 -2.42
CA VAL A 105 -9.26 5.97 -2.94
C VAL A 105 -9.25 5.43 -4.36
N CYS A 106 -8.42 6.00 -5.23
CA CYS A 106 -8.27 5.54 -6.60
C CYS A 106 -7.83 4.08 -6.69
N ALA A 107 -6.79 3.70 -5.93
CA ALA A 107 -6.28 2.34 -5.93
C ALA A 107 -7.33 1.32 -5.44
N LEU A 108 -8.08 1.64 -4.38
CA LEU A 108 -9.17 0.81 -3.87
C LEU A 108 -10.29 0.65 -4.91
N MET A 109 -10.64 1.73 -5.62
CA MET A 109 -11.61 1.67 -6.72
C MET A 109 -11.11 0.80 -7.90
N MET A 110 -9.83 0.92 -8.27
CA MET A 110 -9.22 0.06 -9.30
C MET A 110 -9.23 -1.42 -8.90
N ARG A 111 -9.00 -1.74 -7.62
CA ARG A 111 -9.03 -3.14 -7.12
C ARG A 111 -10.35 -3.84 -7.32
N VAL A 112 -11.46 -3.09 -7.30
CA VAL A 112 -12.79 -3.66 -7.57
C VAL A 112 -13.27 -3.42 -9.00
N GLY A 113 -12.47 -2.74 -9.82
CA GLY A 113 -12.80 -2.40 -11.21
C GLY A 113 -13.93 -1.36 -11.32
N ALA A 114 -14.08 -0.48 -10.32
CA ALA A 114 -15.05 0.60 -10.36
C ALA A 114 -14.69 1.66 -11.39
N LYS A 115 -15.70 2.36 -11.90
CA LYS A 115 -15.61 3.47 -12.84
C LYS A 115 -15.09 4.71 -12.11
N ILE A 116 -13.99 5.25 -12.63
CA ILE A 116 -13.41 6.52 -12.18
C ILE A 116 -13.71 7.57 -13.23
N LYS A 117 -14.20 8.74 -12.79
CA LYS A 117 -14.53 9.85 -13.71
C LYS A 117 -13.26 10.36 -14.41
N PRO A 118 -13.34 10.78 -15.69
CA PRO A 118 -12.19 11.33 -16.43
C PRO A 118 -11.51 12.50 -15.71
N ASP A 119 -12.28 13.37 -15.06
CA ASP A 119 -11.74 14.51 -14.32
C ASP A 119 -10.93 14.06 -13.09
N ASN A 120 -11.40 13.02 -12.38
CA ASN A 120 -10.66 12.44 -11.26
C ASN A 120 -9.35 11.79 -11.74
N LEU A 121 -9.36 11.11 -12.89
CA LEU A 121 -8.15 10.55 -13.49
C LEU A 121 -7.15 11.64 -13.86
N ARG A 122 -7.61 12.75 -14.47
CA ARG A 122 -6.77 13.90 -14.80
C ARG A 122 -6.15 14.51 -13.54
N HIS A 123 -6.96 14.75 -12.51
CA HIS A 123 -6.50 15.25 -11.22
C HIS A 123 -5.42 14.35 -10.62
N LEU A 124 -5.58 13.03 -10.67
CA LEU A 124 -4.56 12.09 -10.19
C LEU A 124 -3.24 12.19 -10.95
N TYR A 125 -3.26 12.37 -12.27
CA TYR A 125 -2.04 12.56 -13.06
C TYR A 125 -1.29 13.85 -12.67
N GLU A 126 -2.01 14.91 -12.31
CA GLU A 126 -1.45 16.18 -11.84
C GLU A 126 -0.99 16.10 -10.37
N LEU A 127 -1.70 15.33 -9.55
CA LEU A 127 -1.49 15.20 -8.11
C LEU A 127 -0.27 14.33 -7.77
N VAL A 128 -0.15 13.15 -8.38
CA VAL A 128 0.90 12.16 -8.04
C VAL A 128 2.33 12.71 -8.14
N PRO A 129 2.70 13.54 -9.14
CA PRO A 129 4.00 14.20 -9.19
C PRO A 129 4.29 15.10 -7.98
N GLN A 130 3.27 15.69 -7.37
CA GLN A 130 3.39 16.62 -6.24
C GLN A 130 3.57 15.90 -4.89
N ILE A 131 3.20 14.63 -4.80
CA ILE A 131 3.36 13.84 -3.58
C ILE A 131 4.84 13.51 -3.41
N ARG A 132 5.41 13.91 -2.27
CA ARG A 132 6.79 13.57 -1.89
C ARG A 132 6.89 12.08 -1.64
N CYS A 133 7.81 11.42 -2.34
CA CYS A 133 8.06 10.00 -2.16
C CYS A 133 9.41 9.77 -1.48
N GLY A 134 9.39 8.92 -0.45
CA GLY A 134 10.61 8.42 0.18
C GLY A 134 11.13 7.20 -0.59
N ASP A 135 12.25 7.38 -1.28
CA ASP A 135 12.94 6.28 -1.99
C ASP A 135 13.73 5.37 -1.04
N THR A 136 14.07 5.90 0.14
CA THR A 136 14.78 5.20 1.22
C THR A 136 13.90 5.17 2.47
N PHE A 137 14.05 4.12 3.28
CA PHE A 137 13.46 4.12 4.61
C PHE A 137 14.17 5.18 5.47
N VAL A 138 13.41 6.12 6.00
CA VAL A 138 13.88 7.11 6.98
C VAL A 138 13.19 6.81 8.32
N PRO A 139 13.94 6.51 9.40
CA PRO A 139 13.36 6.16 10.70
C PRO A 139 12.44 7.24 11.30
N SER A 140 12.68 8.51 10.99
CA SER A 140 12.03 9.68 11.60
C SER A 140 10.92 10.32 10.76
N GLY A 141 10.50 9.70 9.65
CA GLY A 141 9.44 10.27 8.82
C GLY A 141 9.25 9.49 7.54
N ASP A 142 8.33 8.53 7.55
CA ASP A 142 7.97 7.79 6.36
C ASP A 142 6.75 8.43 5.69
N TYR A 143 6.88 8.75 4.41
CA TYR A 143 5.84 9.44 3.63
C TYR A 143 4.76 8.49 3.06
N ALA A 144 4.75 7.21 3.47
CA ALA A 144 3.93 6.11 2.97
C ALA A 144 4.13 5.79 1.47
N PHE A 145 3.91 6.77 0.59
CA PHE A 145 3.99 6.62 -0.86
C PHE A 145 5.45 6.58 -1.34
N ARG A 146 5.98 5.37 -1.57
CA ARG A 146 7.38 5.16 -1.96
C ARG A 146 7.57 5.10 -3.46
N GLY A 147 8.82 5.25 -3.92
CA GLY A 147 9.18 5.15 -5.34
C GLY A 147 8.55 3.96 -6.07
N PRO A 148 8.74 2.71 -5.60
CA PRO A 148 8.14 1.53 -6.25
C PRO A 148 6.61 1.51 -6.22
N GLY A 149 5.98 1.88 -5.09
CA GLY A 149 4.52 2.01 -4.99
C GLY A 149 3.96 3.10 -5.92
N LYS A 150 4.66 4.23 -6.07
CA LYS A 150 4.32 5.29 -7.02
C LYS A 150 4.45 4.84 -8.47
N ALA A 151 5.54 4.15 -8.81
CA ALA A 151 5.72 3.59 -10.13
C ALA A 151 4.60 2.60 -10.47
N GLN A 152 4.29 1.68 -9.55
CA GLN A 152 3.19 0.72 -9.68
C GLN A 152 1.85 1.43 -9.87
N PHE A 153 1.53 2.42 -9.04
CA PHE A 153 0.29 3.18 -9.14
C PHE A 153 0.17 3.92 -10.49
N LEU A 154 1.24 4.56 -10.97
CA LEU A 154 1.24 5.24 -12.27
C LEU A 154 1.05 4.26 -13.43
N ALA A 155 1.65 3.06 -13.36
CA ALA A 155 1.44 2.01 -14.35
C ALA A 155 0.00 1.48 -14.31
N ALA A 156 -0.58 1.31 -13.12
CA ALA A 156 -1.98 0.94 -12.94
C ALA A 156 -2.92 2.01 -13.53
N LEU A 157 -2.64 3.29 -13.25
CA LEU A 157 -3.40 4.43 -13.78
C LEU A 157 -3.34 4.49 -15.32
N ALA A 158 -2.16 4.28 -15.91
CA ALA A 158 -1.98 4.26 -17.37
C ALA A 158 -2.66 3.08 -18.07
N SER A 159 -2.84 1.96 -17.38
CA SER A 159 -3.49 0.74 -17.92
C SER A 159 -4.94 0.58 -17.46
N TYR A 160 -5.48 1.54 -16.72
CA TYR A 160 -6.79 1.48 -16.12
C TYR A 160 -7.91 1.29 -17.15
N ARG A 161 -8.82 0.35 -16.85
CA ARG A 161 -10.01 0.07 -17.65
C ARG A 161 -11.21 -0.14 -16.73
N PRO A 162 -12.29 0.64 -16.86
CA PRO A 162 -13.50 0.43 -16.07
C PRO A 162 -14.03 -1.00 -16.23
N GLY A 163 -14.50 -1.59 -15.13
CA GLY A 163 -15.00 -2.97 -15.11
C GLY A 163 -13.94 -4.05 -14.99
N ILE A 164 -12.64 -3.74 -15.15
CA ILE A 164 -11.54 -4.68 -15.00
C ILE A 164 -10.82 -4.40 -13.67
N PRO A 165 -10.90 -5.31 -12.68
CA PRO A 165 -10.15 -5.21 -11.44
C PRO A 165 -8.65 -5.17 -11.66
N HIS A 166 -7.93 -4.34 -10.91
CA HIS A 166 -6.47 -4.29 -10.91
C HIS A 166 -5.89 -4.93 -9.64
N ASP A 167 -4.94 -5.85 -9.79
CA ASP A 167 -4.28 -6.50 -8.65
C ASP A 167 -2.93 -5.82 -8.34
N PHE A 168 -2.88 -5.11 -7.21
CA PHE A 168 -1.65 -4.46 -6.74
C PHE A 168 -0.67 -5.42 -6.05
N HIS A 169 -1.03 -6.69 -5.88
CA HIS A 169 -0.15 -7.71 -5.30
C HIS A 169 0.72 -8.42 -6.34
N GLU A 170 0.38 -8.28 -7.63
CA GLU A 170 1.22 -8.80 -8.69
C GLU A 170 2.62 -8.17 -8.63
N PRO A 171 3.69 -8.98 -8.77
CA PRO A 171 5.04 -8.45 -8.87
C PRO A 171 5.10 -7.41 -9.98
N SER A 172 5.56 -6.20 -9.63
CA SER A 172 5.76 -5.10 -10.56
C SER A 172 7.21 -4.62 -10.56
N CYS A 173 7.63 -4.08 -11.70
CA CYS A 173 8.94 -3.47 -11.86
C CYS A 173 9.11 -2.31 -10.89
N HIS A 174 10.15 -2.33 -10.06
CA HIS A 174 10.41 -1.29 -9.08
C HIS A 174 10.77 0.08 -9.69
N ALA A 175 11.09 0.11 -11.00
CA ALA A 175 11.41 1.35 -11.71
C ALA A 175 10.21 1.93 -12.46
N CYS A 176 9.50 1.11 -13.25
CA CYS A 176 8.42 1.58 -14.12
C CYS A 176 7.02 1.12 -13.69
N GLY A 177 6.90 0.25 -12.68
CA GLY A 177 5.62 -0.22 -12.16
C GLY A 177 4.88 -1.27 -12.99
N GLN A 178 5.36 -1.60 -14.18
CA GLN A 178 4.71 -2.58 -15.04
C GLN A 178 4.89 -4.01 -14.50
N THR A 179 3.84 -4.83 -14.56
CA THR A 179 3.85 -6.25 -14.15
C THR A 179 4.36 -7.15 -15.28
N ASN A 180 4.16 -6.75 -16.53
CA ASN A 180 4.64 -7.47 -17.71
C ASN A 180 4.96 -6.48 -18.85
N LYS A 181 6.24 -6.21 -19.07
CA LYS A 181 6.71 -5.38 -20.19
C LYS A 181 7.11 -6.30 -21.33
N ASP A 182 6.44 -6.17 -22.48
CA ASP A 182 6.72 -6.93 -23.70
C ASP A 182 6.56 -8.46 -23.58
N GLY A 183 5.69 -8.96 -22.70
CA GLY A 183 5.50 -10.39 -22.48
C GLY A 183 6.61 -11.07 -21.67
N LYS A 184 7.53 -10.30 -21.08
CA LYS A 184 8.70 -10.82 -20.35
C LYS A 184 8.47 -10.84 -18.85
N ASP A 185 8.89 -11.95 -18.23
CA ASP A 185 8.92 -12.08 -16.79
C ASP A 185 9.91 -11.08 -16.15
N LEU A 186 9.51 -10.56 -14.99
CA LEU A 186 10.36 -9.67 -14.23
C LEU A 186 11.56 -10.42 -13.65
N LYS A 187 12.72 -9.80 -13.74
CA LYS A 187 13.97 -10.33 -13.19
C LYS A 187 14.19 -9.81 -11.79
N LYS A 188 14.34 -10.73 -10.84
CA LYS A 188 14.75 -10.43 -9.46
C LYS A 188 16.17 -9.86 -9.44
N CYS A 189 16.41 -8.85 -8.60
CA CYS A 189 17.76 -8.39 -8.30
C CYS A 189 18.56 -9.50 -7.58
N GLY A 190 19.70 -9.91 -8.16
CA GLY A 190 20.55 -10.95 -7.56
C GLY A 190 21.16 -10.58 -6.20
N GLY A 191 21.25 -9.28 -5.88
CA GLY A 191 21.72 -8.83 -4.56
C GLY A 191 20.63 -8.85 -3.47
N CYS A 192 19.35 -9.00 -3.83
CA CYS A 192 18.26 -9.09 -2.87
C CYS A 192 18.14 -10.52 -2.34
N GLN A 193 18.55 -10.72 -1.09
CA GLN A 193 18.48 -12.03 -0.44
C GLN A 193 17.07 -12.33 0.11
N ASN A 194 16.30 -11.31 0.49
CA ASN A 194 14.92 -11.49 0.92
C ASN A 194 14.00 -11.58 -0.30
N GLU A 195 13.35 -12.73 -0.52
CA GLU A 195 12.41 -12.94 -1.62
C GLU A 195 11.17 -12.06 -1.54
N ARG A 196 10.68 -11.81 -0.32
CA ARG A 196 9.43 -11.06 -0.07
C ARG A 196 9.58 -9.56 -0.35
N ALA A 197 10.77 -9.02 -0.08
CA ALA A 197 11.10 -7.60 -0.30
C ALA A 197 12.08 -7.39 -1.47
N ALA A 198 12.25 -8.40 -2.34
CA ALA A 198 13.17 -8.30 -3.46
C ALA A 198 12.69 -7.27 -4.48
N ALA A 199 13.65 -6.51 -5.04
CA ALA A 199 13.36 -5.68 -6.20
C ALA A 199 13.29 -6.52 -7.47
N TYR A 200 12.26 -6.27 -8.28
CA TYR A 200 12.03 -6.89 -9.57
C TYR A 200 12.11 -5.83 -10.67
N PHE A 201 12.64 -6.20 -11.84
CA PHE A 201 12.85 -5.28 -12.96
C PHE A 201 12.49 -5.93 -14.29
N CYS A 202 11.91 -5.17 -15.22
CA CYS A 202 11.63 -5.66 -16.58
C CYS A 202 12.93 -6.00 -17.32
N ASP A 203 13.92 -5.13 -17.20
CA ASP A 203 15.17 -5.19 -17.96
C ASP A 203 16.32 -4.54 -17.18
N ARG A 204 17.53 -4.64 -17.75
CA ARG A 204 18.75 -4.07 -17.16
C ARG A 204 18.69 -2.54 -17.08
N ASP A 205 17.92 -1.88 -17.94
CA ASP A 205 17.84 -0.43 -17.98
C ASP A 205 16.95 0.10 -16.86
N CYS A 206 15.83 -0.56 -16.58
CA CYS A 206 15.00 -0.35 -15.40
C CYS A 206 15.81 -0.57 -14.11
N GLN A 207 16.63 -1.63 -14.06
CA GLN A 207 17.50 -1.86 -12.91
C GLN A 207 18.52 -0.72 -12.75
N LYS A 208 19.18 -0.30 -13.83
CA LYS A 208 20.17 0.79 -13.81
C LYS A 208 19.55 2.14 -13.41
N SER A 209 18.38 2.48 -13.93
CA SER A 209 17.71 3.75 -13.62
C SER A 209 17.32 3.83 -12.14
N HIS A 210 16.85 2.73 -11.57
CA HIS A 210 16.51 2.63 -10.14
C HIS A 210 17.72 2.32 -9.23
N TRP A 211 18.90 2.00 -9.79
CA TRP A 211 20.04 1.50 -9.02
C TRP A 211 20.53 2.47 -7.94
N LYS A 212 20.54 3.78 -8.22
CA LYS A 212 21.00 4.80 -7.26
C LYS A 212 20.19 4.77 -5.96
N VAL A 213 18.88 4.54 -6.07
CA VAL A 213 17.95 4.40 -4.96
C VAL A 213 18.06 3.01 -4.36
N HIS A 214 18.04 1.97 -5.19
CA HIS A 214 18.03 0.59 -4.74
C HIS A 214 19.26 0.21 -3.90
N LYS A 215 20.45 0.64 -4.32
CA LYS A 215 21.69 0.28 -3.62
C LYS A 215 21.84 0.92 -2.23
N ARG A 216 21.14 2.03 -1.96
CA ARG A 216 21.20 2.77 -0.70
C ARG A 216 20.27 2.15 0.35
N GLY A 217 20.58 0.92 0.77
CA GLY A 217 19.87 0.25 1.86
C GLY A 217 18.59 -0.51 1.44
N ASN A 218 18.34 -0.66 0.14
CA ASN A 218 17.19 -1.42 -0.37
C ASN A 218 17.61 -2.72 -1.08
N CYS A 219 18.92 -2.98 -1.20
CA CYS A 219 19.53 -4.19 -1.77
C CYS A 219 20.35 -4.89 -0.68
N GLY A 220 20.40 -6.23 -0.68
CA GLY A 220 21.08 -7.03 0.34
C GLY A 220 20.13 -7.90 1.19
N PRO A 221 20.64 -8.50 2.28
CA PRO A 221 19.80 -9.07 3.33
C PRO A 221 18.94 -7.96 3.94
N SER A 222 17.62 -8.16 4.01
CA SER A 222 16.74 -7.14 4.55
C SER A 222 16.55 -7.35 6.06
N ASP A 223 16.71 -6.29 6.85
CA ASP A 223 16.21 -6.23 8.23
C ASP A 223 14.67 -6.00 8.31
N ILE A 224 13.98 -5.94 7.16
CA ILE A 224 12.55 -5.60 7.05
C ILE A 224 11.67 -6.57 7.87
N LEU A 225 12.04 -7.85 7.95
CA LEU A 225 11.32 -8.83 8.77
C LEU A 225 11.54 -8.63 10.28
N ARG A 226 12.66 -8.05 10.73
CA ARG A 226 12.90 -7.85 12.16
C ARG A 226 11.90 -6.85 12.73
N ILE A 227 11.71 -5.70 12.09
CA ILE A 227 10.90 -4.58 12.63
C ILE A 227 9.41 -4.93 12.69
N GLY A 228 8.90 -5.71 11.73
CA GLY A 228 7.49 -6.11 11.76
C GLY A 228 7.14 -7.15 12.81
N ILE A 229 8.05 -8.11 13.02
CA ILE A 229 7.92 -9.14 14.05
C ILE A 229 8.04 -8.54 15.47
N PHE A 230 8.81 -7.45 15.64
CA PHE A 230 8.98 -6.80 16.96
C PHE A 230 7.66 -6.30 17.56
N ARG A 231 6.78 -5.64 16.78
CA ARG A 231 5.48 -5.17 17.31
C ARG A 231 4.48 -6.29 17.58
N VAL A 232 4.44 -7.32 16.73
CA VAL A 232 3.59 -8.51 16.97
C VAL A 232 4.03 -9.20 18.28
N ARG A 233 5.34 -9.29 18.53
CA ARG A 233 5.88 -9.82 19.80
C ARG A 233 5.64 -8.91 21.00
N GLU A 234 5.72 -7.58 20.86
CA GLU A 234 5.44 -6.64 21.94
C GLU A 234 3.96 -6.66 22.37
N LYS A 235 3.03 -6.75 21.41
CA LYS A 235 1.58 -6.81 21.72
C LYS A 235 1.14 -8.16 22.30
N ASN A 236 1.85 -9.24 21.97
CA ASN A 236 1.62 -10.59 22.51
C ASN A 236 2.33 -10.85 23.85
N ARG A 237 3.19 -9.93 24.34
CA ARG A 237 3.61 -9.92 25.73
C ARG A 237 2.57 -9.12 26.51
N GLY A 238 1.83 -9.79 27.39
CA GLY A 238 0.97 -9.12 28.37
C GLY A 238 1.76 -8.12 29.24
N PRO A 239 1.10 -7.35 30.11
CA PRO A 239 1.74 -6.30 30.90
C PRO A 239 2.59 -6.91 32.02
N GLU A 240 3.78 -7.40 31.69
CA GLU A 240 4.84 -7.68 32.65
C GLU A 240 6.00 -6.72 32.39
N TYR A 241 5.85 -5.51 32.91
CA TYR A 241 7.00 -4.76 33.39
C TYR A 241 6.67 -4.26 34.79
N SER A 242 6.92 -5.13 35.77
CA SER A 242 7.18 -4.73 37.14
C SER A 242 8.40 -3.82 37.14
N ILE A 243 8.19 -2.61 37.65
CA ILE A 243 9.21 -1.65 38.03
C ILE A 243 10.23 -2.35 38.92
N ILE A 244 11.48 -2.43 38.49
CA ILE A 244 12.61 -2.59 39.41
C ILE A 244 13.37 -1.27 39.36
N SER A 245 13.06 -0.42 40.32
CA SER A 245 13.92 0.68 40.72
C SER A 245 15.10 0.09 41.48
N GLU A 246 16.31 0.19 40.95
CA GLU A 246 17.52 0.17 41.76
C GLU A 246 18.28 1.47 41.53
N ALA A 247 18.20 2.32 42.53
CA ALA A 247 19.06 3.46 42.74
C ALA A 247 20.38 2.96 43.35
N GLN A 248 21.51 3.28 42.75
CA GLN A 248 22.81 3.42 43.42
C GLN A 248 23.66 4.43 42.63
N VAL A 249 23.80 5.66 43.15
CA VAL A 249 24.97 6.16 43.89
C VAL A 249 24.49 7.25 44.84
#